data_AF-A0A9D1YA39-F1
#
_entry.id   AF-A0A9D1YA39-F1
#
_cell.length_a   1.000
_cell.length_b   1.000
_cell.length_c   1.000
_cell.angle_alpha   90.00
_cell.angle_beta   90.00
_cell.angle_gamma   90.00
#
_symmetry.space_group_name_H-M   'P 1'
#
loop_
_entity.id
_entity.type
_entity.pdbx_description
1 polymer ?
#
loop_
_entity_poly.entity_id
_entity_poly.type
_entity_poly.pdbx_seq_one_letter_code
_entity_poly.pdbx_strand_id
1 'polypeptide(L)'
;MKFRLWESTCVVQGGDYNLPTGEWDGVQAVSVTFAAGQIPPDWPELPDGEGNWAQLPPQEQERLAGVLKTAIQAGAVKEIALYLDPWEEDAFLCGEFREGWAALLYTLLDECNATPYRPECPSGEEAAPVEIGGQTPVPRMCALEDLGQAADILLWFLRTGTLYPHIQWAVHSDNLPWETLW
;
A
#
# COMPACT_ATOMS: atom_id res chain seq x y z
N MET A 1 -9.27 12.82 -17.92
CA MET A 1 -10.10 11.78 -17.27
C MET A 1 -10.51 12.28 -15.91
N LYS A 2 -11.75 12.04 -15.49
CA LYS A 2 -12.25 12.47 -14.19
C LYS A 2 -12.67 11.28 -13.35
N PHE A 3 -12.67 11.46 -12.04
CA PHE A 3 -13.05 10.43 -11.07
C PHE A 3 -13.99 10.98 -10.02
N ARG A 4 -14.72 10.07 -9.38
CA ARG A 4 -15.40 10.31 -8.10
C ARG A 4 -15.41 9.01 -7.29
N LEU A 5 -15.59 9.12 -5.98
CA LEU A 5 -15.88 7.94 -5.17
C LEU A 5 -17.25 7.38 -5.55
N TRP A 6 -17.43 6.06 -5.49
CA TRP A 6 -18.76 5.47 -5.55
C TRP A 6 -19.64 5.98 -4.42
N GLU A 7 -20.96 6.04 -4.63
CA GLU A 7 -21.91 6.38 -3.56
C GLU A 7 -21.87 5.35 -2.41
N SER A 8 -21.50 4.10 -2.72
CA SER A 8 -21.30 3.00 -1.78
C SER A 8 -19.94 3.01 -1.07
N THR A 9 -19.01 3.89 -1.47
CA THR A 9 -17.70 3.98 -0.83
C THR A 9 -17.83 4.60 0.57
N CYS A 10 -17.29 3.90 1.56
CA CYS A 10 -17.20 4.36 2.93
C CYS A 10 -15.88 5.10 3.16
N VAL A 11 -15.92 6.30 3.72
CA VAL A 11 -14.73 6.99 4.20
C VAL A 11 -14.59 6.74 5.70
N VAL A 12 -13.45 6.17 6.10
CA VAL A 12 -13.19 5.75 7.48
C VAL A 12 -11.86 6.32 7.97
N GLN A 13 -11.73 6.49 9.28
CA GLN A 13 -10.42 6.73 9.89
C GLN A 13 -9.68 5.39 10.00
N GLY A 14 -8.40 5.34 9.61
CA GLY A 14 -7.68 4.06 9.56
C GLY A 14 -7.65 3.30 10.90
N GLY A 15 -7.59 4.00 12.03
CA GLY A 15 -7.58 3.39 13.36
C GLY A 15 -8.93 2.85 13.85
N ASP A 16 -10.01 3.24 13.17
CA ASP A 16 -11.38 2.84 13.51
C ASP A 16 -11.91 1.71 12.61
N TYR A 17 -11.12 1.30 11.60
CA TYR A 17 -11.50 0.28 10.64
C TYR A 17 -10.69 -1.01 10.86
N ASN A 18 -11.40 -2.09 11.15
CA ASN A 18 -10.80 -3.42 11.24
C ASN A 18 -10.78 -4.04 9.84
N LEU A 19 -9.59 -4.23 9.29
CA LEU A 19 -9.44 -4.97 8.05
C LEU A 19 -9.85 -6.43 8.26
N PRO A 20 -10.44 -7.07 7.24
CA PRO A 20 -10.54 -8.52 7.21
C PRO A 20 -9.14 -9.09 6.98
N THR A 21 -8.46 -9.51 8.05
CA THR A 21 -7.09 -10.05 8.00
C THR A 21 -7.04 -11.59 7.91
N GLY A 22 -8.21 -12.24 7.90
CA GLY A 22 -8.30 -13.70 7.93
C GLY A 22 -7.82 -14.30 9.26
N GLU A 23 -6.99 -15.34 9.18
CA GLU A 23 -6.43 -16.05 10.34
C GLU A 23 -5.10 -15.46 10.83
N TRP A 24 -4.61 -14.39 10.20
CA TRP A 24 -3.26 -13.89 10.41
C TRP A 24 -3.25 -12.57 11.19
N ASP A 25 -2.38 -12.52 12.21
CA ASP A 25 -2.23 -11.38 13.12
C ASP A 25 -1.19 -10.34 12.63
N GLY A 26 -0.68 -10.48 11.41
CA GLY A 26 0.33 -9.60 10.84
C GLY A 26 0.86 -10.05 9.48
N VAL A 27 1.75 -9.25 8.90
CA VAL A 27 2.35 -9.50 7.58
C VAL A 27 3.21 -10.77 7.61
N GLN A 28 2.91 -11.68 6.69
CA GLN A 28 3.60 -12.96 6.53
C GLN A 28 4.69 -12.88 5.48
N ALA A 29 4.41 -12.26 4.33
CA ALA A 29 5.34 -12.17 3.21
C ALA A 29 5.44 -10.73 2.67
N VAL A 30 6.62 -10.41 2.13
CA VAL A 30 6.96 -9.11 1.56
C VAL A 30 7.62 -9.32 0.21
N SER A 31 7.14 -8.57 -0.79
CA SER A 31 7.78 -8.47 -2.11
C SER A 31 8.10 -7.01 -2.40
N VAL A 32 9.32 -6.72 -2.85
CA VAL A 32 9.76 -5.36 -3.18
C VAL A 32 10.53 -5.36 -4.49
N THR A 33 10.08 -4.52 -5.43
CA THR A 33 10.82 -4.22 -6.66
C THR A 33 11.45 -2.85 -6.53
N PHE A 34 12.78 -2.79 -6.56
CA PHE A 34 13.51 -1.53 -6.60
C PHE A 34 13.69 -1.03 -8.03
N ALA A 35 13.89 0.28 -8.17
CA ALA A 35 14.33 0.87 -9.42
C ALA A 35 15.72 0.35 -9.84
N ALA A 36 15.97 0.36 -11.15
CA ALA A 36 17.17 -0.27 -11.72
C ALA A 36 18.45 0.35 -11.11
N GLY A 37 19.28 -0.50 -10.50
CA GLY A 37 20.52 -0.07 -9.84
C GLY A 37 20.32 0.66 -8.50
N GLN A 38 19.11 0.67 -7.95
CA GLN A 38 18.79 1.36 -6.68
C GLN A 38 18.44 0.39 -5.54
N ILE A 39 18.76 -0.89 -5.67
CA ILE A 39 18.64 -1.87 -4.58
C ILE A 39 19.56 -1.42 -3.43
N PRO A 40 19.04 -1.21 -2.21
CA PRO A 40 19.89 -0.88 -1.07
C PRO A 40 20.91 -1.99 -0.80
N PRO A 41 22.17 -1.67 -0.49
CA PRO A 41 23.21 -2.68 -0.26
C PRO A 41 22.92 -3.59 0.93
N ASP A 42 22.12 -3.10 1.90
CA ASP A 42 21.74 -3.82 3.11
C ASP A 42 20.39 -4.55 2.97
N TRP A 43 19.81 -4.56 1.77
CA TRP A 43 18.60 -5.32 1.44
C TRP A 43 18.99 -6.72 0.95
N PRO A 44 18.65 -7.79 1.70
CA PRO A 44 18.99 -9.15 1.32
C PRO A 44 17.99 -9.69 0.28
N GLU A 45 18.37 -10.81 -0.33
CA GLU A 45 17.39 -11.73 -0.91
C GLU A 45 16.59 -12.35 0.26
N LEU A 46 15.27 -12.18 0.24
CA LEU A 46 14.40 -12.76 1.27
C LEU A 46 14.33 -14.27 1.10
N PRO A 47 14.09 -15.05 2.18
CA PRO A 47 13.99 -16.50 2.09
C PRO A 47 12.94 -16.94 1.08
N ASP A 48 13.29 -17.90 0.22
CA ASP A 48 12.32 -18.56 -0.65
C ASP A 48 11.36 -19.42 0.19
N GLY A 49 10.06 -19.32 -0.08
CA GLY A 49 9.02 -20.14 0.54
C GLY A 49 7.94 -19.33 1.26
N GLU A 50 7.09 -20.05 1.99
CA GLU A 50 5.89 -19.50 2.64
C GLU A 50 6.24 -18.51 3.76
N GLY A 51 5.76 -17.27 3.67
CA GLY A 51 5.93 -16.29 4.75
C GLY A 51 7.37 -15.80 4.94
N ASN A 52 7.99 -15.30 3.86
CA ASN A 52 9.39 -14.86 3.85
C ASN A 52 9.74 -13.80 4.92
N TRP A 53 8.76 -13.03 5.38
CA TRP A 53 8.93 -11.95 6.34
C TRP A 53 8.71 -12.42 7.77
N ALA A 54 7.66 -13.20 8.02
CA ALA A 54 7.34 -13.74 9.34
C ALA A 54 8.42 -14.70 9.88
N GLN A 55 9.18 -15.34 8.99
CA GLN A 55 10.31 -16.19 9.37
C GLN A 55 11.54 -15.41 9.88
N LEU A 56 11.63 -14.11 9.61
CA LEU A 56 12.77 -13.31 10.04
C LEU A 56 12.73 -13.05 11.56
N PRO A 57 13.90 -13.00 12.22
CA PRO A 57 13.96 -12.53 13.60
C PRO A 57 13.39 -11.11 13.73
N PRO A 58 12.70 -10.75 14.83
CA PRO A 58 12.10 -9.42 14.97
C PRO A 58 13.09 -8.25 14.83
N GLN A 59 14.34 -8.44 15.26
CA GLN A 59 15.40 -7.44 15.09
C GLN A 59 15.76 -7.22 13.62
N GLU A 60 15.69 -8.27 12.82
CA GLU A 60 15.96 -8.21 11.39
C GLU A 60 14.79 -7.58 10.63
N GLN A 61 13.54 -7.91 11.01
CA GLN A 61 12.34 -7.23 10.48
C GLN A 61 12.41 -5.72 10.70
N GLU A 62 12.75 -5.27 11.91
CA GLU A 62 12.86 -3.85 12.23
C GLU A 62 14.03 -3.17 11.48
N ARG A 63 15.16 -3.86 11.35
CA ARG A 63 16.30 -3.38 10.56
C ARG A 63 15.91 -3.18 9.10
N LEU A 64 15.28 -4.18 8.48
CA LEU A 64 14.84 -4.14 7.09
C LEU A 64 13.72 -3.11 6.87
N ALA A 65 12.79 -2.96 7.81
CA ALA A 65 11.79 -1.89 7.77
C ALA A 65 12.45 -0.50 7.70
N GLY A 66 13.56 -0.28 8.42
CA GLY A 66 14.35 0.95 8.34
C GLY A 66 15.03 1.16 6.98
N VAL A 67 15.59 0.10 6.40
CA VAL A 67 16.17 0.12 5.03
C VAL A 67 15.08 0.47 4.01
N LEU A 68 13.93 -0.19 4.10
CA LEU A 68 12.79 0.03 3.22
C LEU A 68 12.27 1.47 3.34
N LYS A 69 12.12 2.00 4.56
CA LYS A 69 11.74 3.41 4.78
C LYS A 69 12.62 4.36 4.01
N THR A 70 13.94 4.18 4.15
CA THR A 70 14.93 5.03 3.50
C THR A 70 14.84 4.92 1.99
N ALA A 71 14.65 3.70 1.45
CA ALA A 71 14.49 3.46 0.02
C ALA A 71 13.22 4.12 -0.55
N ILE A 72 12.09 4.00 0.15
CA ILE A 72 10.82 4.65 -0.25
C ILE A 72 11.00 6.17 -0.26
N GLN A 73 11.54 6.75 0.81
CA GLN A 73 11.76 8.19 0.92
C GLN A 73 12.72 8.74 -0.15
N ALA A 74 13.67 7.92 -0.59
CA ALA A 74 14.60 8.25 -1.67
C ALA A 74 14.01 8.05 -3.08
N GLY A 75 12.77 7.53 -3.20
CA GLY A 75 12.15 7.20 -4.48
C GLY A 75 12.79 5.99 -5.19
N ALA A 76 13.46 5.12 -4.43
CA ALA A 76 14.18 3.96 -4.97
C ALA A 76 13.31 2.70 -5.13
N VAL A 77 12.10 2.69 -4.59
CA VAL A 77 11.12 1.60 -4.73
C VAL A 77 10.23 1.89 -5.93
N LYS A 78 9.94 0.86 -6.73
CA LYS A 78 8.95 0.91 -7.82
C LYS A 78 7.62 0.30 -7.39
N GLU A 79 7.69 -0.87 -6.79
CA GLU A 79 6.53 -1.66 -6.38
C GLU A 79 6.83 -2.36 -5.06
N ILE A 80 5.81 -2.50 -4.23
CA ILE A 80 5.85 -3.26 -2.99
C ILE A 80 4.51 -3.98 -2.78
N ALA A 81 4.55 -5.18 -2.22
CA ALA A 81 3.38 -5.87 -1.71
C ALA A 81 3.67 -6.47 -0.33
N LEU A 82 2.74 -6.25 0.61
CA LEU A 82 2.79 -6.69 2.00
C LEU A 82 1.61 -7.64 2.23
N TYR A 83 1.89 -8.94 2.25
CA TYR A 83 0.87 -9.99 2.31
C TYR A 83 0.59 -10.41 3.74
N LEU A 84 -0.69 -10.49 4.09
CA LEU A 84 -1.17 -11.05 5.35
C LEU A 84 -1.22 -12.58 5.30
N ASP A 85 -1.24 -13.19 4.12
CA ASP A 85 -1.11 -14.64 3.95
C ASP A 85 0.33 -15.02 3.51
N PRO A 86 0.80 -16.22 3.85
CA PRO A 86 2.17 -16.64 3.53
C PRO A 86 2.36 -17.11 2.08
N TRP A 87 1.30 -17.24 1.29
CA TRP A 87 1.32 -17.73 -0.10
C TRP A 87 1.26 -16.61 -1.14
N GLU A 88 1.11 -15.37 -0.69
CA GLU A 88 1.09 -14.15 -1.51
C GLU A 88 -0.13 -14.06 -2.44
N GLU A 89 -1.31 -14.53 -2.00
CA GLU A 89 -2.48 -14.68 -2.88
C GLU A 89 -3.62 -13.69 -2.59
N ASP A 90 -4.06 -13.56 -1.33
CA ASP A 90 -5.43 -13.09 -1.05
C ASP A 90 -5.48 -11.68 -0.48
N ALA A 91 -4.78 -11.46 0.63
CA ALA A 91 -4.95 -10.30 1.49
C ALA A 91 -3.65 -9.51 1.58
N PHE A 92 -3.56 -8.36 0.91
CA PHE A 92 -2.32 -7.60 0.89
C PHE A 92 -2.51 -6.10 0.70
N LEU A 93 -1.55 -5.34 1.23
CA LEU A 93 -1.35 -3.94 0.89
C LEU A 93 -0.26 -3.83 -0.17
N CYS A 94 -0.61 -3.36 -1.36
CA CYS A 94 0.37 -3.02 -2.38
C CYS A 94 0.61 -1.51 -2.50
N GLY A 95 1.78 -1.16 -3.02
CA GLY A 95 2.19 0.20 -3.28
C GLY A 95 2.96 0.30 -4.58
N GLU A 96 2.58 1.26 -5.42
CA GLU A 96 3.23 1.58 -6.69
C GLU A 96 3.77 3.00 -6.64
N PHE A 97 4.97 3.22 -7.19
CA PHE A 97 5.71 4.47 -7.06
C PHE A 97 6.16 5.00 -8.41
N ARG A 98 5.88 6.28 -8.67
CA ARG A 98 6.29 6.97 -9.90
C ARG A 98 6.41 8.47 -9.68
N GLU A 99 7.50 9.07 -10.14
CA GLU A 99 7.67 10.54 -10.19
C GLU A 99 7.43 11.27 -8.84
N GLY A 100 7.80 10.64 -7.72
CA GLY A 100 7.58 11.21 -6.38
C GLY A 100 6.20 10.94 -5.78
N TRP A 101 5.34 10.20 -6.50
CA TRP A 101 4.03 9.80 -6.05
C TRP A 101 4.00 8.34 -5.63
N ALA A 102 3.05 8.00 -4.75
CA ALA A 102 2.70 6.64 -4.40
C ALA A 102 1.19 6.40 -4.56
N ALA A 103 0.81 5.26 -5.13
CA ALA A 103 -0.55 4.73 -5.06
C ALA A 103 -0.54 3.51 -4.15
N LEU A 104 -1.37 3.51 -3.10
CA LEU A 104 -1.49 2.39 -2.18
C LEU A 104 -2.90 1.80 -2.26
N LEU A 105 -2.98 0.47 -2.27
CA LEU A 105 -4.23 -0.28 -2.27
C LEU A 105 -4.09 -1.50 -1.37
N TYR A 106 -4.89 -1.54 -0.32
CA TYR A 106 -5.21 -2.80 0.33
C TYR A 106 -6.28 -3.50 -0.50
N THR A 107 -6.08 -4.79 -0.75
CA THR A 107 -7.08 -5.65 -1.38
C THR A 107 -7.24 -6.95 -0.62
N LEU A 108 -8.49 -7.36 -0.47
CA LEU A 108 -8.93 -8.72 -0.22
C LEU A 108 -9.97 -9.03 -1.28
N LEU A 109 -9.69 -10.02 -2.12
CA LEU A 109 -10.46 -10.32 -3.32
C LEU A 109 -11.96 -10.42 -3.02
N ASP A 110 -12.77 -9.70 -3.81
CA ASP A 110 -14.24 -9.66 -3.72
C ASP A 110 -14.85 -9.28 -2.34
N GLU A 111 -14.03 -8.85 -1.37
CA GLU A 111 -14.49 -8.52 -0.02
C GLU A 111 -14.16 -7.10 0.42
N CYS A 112 -12.95 -6.60 0.14
CA CYS A 112 -12.52 -5.29 0.63
C CYS A 112 -11.38 -4.69 -0.19
N ASN A 113 -11.57 -3.46 -0.64
CA ASN A 113 -10.56 -2.62 -1.24
C ASN A 113 -10.46 -1.32 -0.44
N ALA A 114 -9.26 -0.93 -0.01
CA ALA A 114 -9.04 0.32 0.72
C ALA A 114 -7.84 1.10 0.19
N THR A 115 -8.00 2.41 0.03
CA THR A 115 -6.94 3.31 -0.42
C THR A 115 -6.87 4.54 0.49
N PRO A 116 -5.69 5.16 0.69
CA PRO A 116 -5.60 6.48 1.32
C PRO A 116 -6.59 7.46 0.69
N TYR A 117 -7.20 8.34 1.49
CA TYR A 117 -8.15 9.33 0.99
C TYR A 117 -7.85 10.72 1.55
N ARG A 118 -7.77 11.71 0.64
CA ARG A 118 -7.42 13.11 0.90
C ARG A 118 -8.48 14.03 0.30
N PRO A 119 -9.62 14.24 0.99
CA PRO A 119 -10.74 15.05 0.48
C PRO A 119 -10.35 16.51 0.20
N GLU A 120 -9.31 17.01 0.84
CA GLU A 120 -8.81 18.37 0.71
C GLU A 120 -8.03 18.62 -0.60
N CYS A 121 -7.74 17.58 -1.39
CA CYS A 121 -7.02 17.70 -2.66
C CYS A 121 -7.85 18.49 -3.69
N PRO A 122 -7.49 19.73 -4.06
CA PRO A 122 -8.34 20.58 -4.93
C PRO A 122 -8.54 20.01 -6.34
N SER A 123 -7.59 19.19 -6.80
CA SER A 123 -7.64 18.46 -8.08
C SER A 123 -7.88 16.96 -7.88
N GLY A 124 -8.57 16.59 -6.79
CA GLY A 124 -8.74 15.21 -6.36
C GLY A 124 -9.40 14.29 -7.38
N GLU A 125 -10.29 14.86 -8.20
CA GLU A 125 -11.01 14.17 -9.29
C GLU A 125 -10.16 13.97 -10.55
N GLU A 126 -8.92 14.47 -10.61
CA GLU A 126 -8.02 14.28 -11.74
C GLU A 126 -7.12 13.05 -11.53
N ALA A 127 -6.48 12.57 -12.60
CA ALA A 127 -5.54 11.45 -12.52
C ALA A 127 -4.23 11.88 -11.86
N ALA A 128 -3.75 11.06 -10.94
CA ALA A 128 -2.38 11.08 -10.48
C ALA A 128 -1.44 10.55 -11.59
N PRO A 129 -0.14 10.89 -11.57
CA PRO A 129 0.82 10.35 -12.53
C PRO A 129 1.16 8.87 -12.28
N VAL A 130 0.79 8.34 -11.11
CA VAL A 130 0.99 6.95 -10.70
C VAL A 130 -0.27 6.11 -10.95
N GLU A 131 -0.07 4.84 -11.24
CA GLU A 131 -1.10 3.85 -11.58
C GLU A 131 -0.91 2.61 -10.70
N ILE A 132 -1.98 1.84 -10.50
CA ILE A 132 -1.90 0.52 -9.86
C ILE A 132 -1.76 -0.55 -10.94
N GLY A 133 -0.78 -1.45 -10.80
CA GLY A 133 -0.51 -2.51 -11.77
C GLY A 133 -0.09 -1.98 -13.15
N GLY A 134 0.43 -0.75 -13.19
CA GLY A 134 0.84 -0.05 -14.42
C GLY A 134 -0.27 0.23 -15.44
N GLN A 135 -1.54 0.06 -15.08
CA GLN A 135 -2.67 0.19 -16.01
C GLN A 135 -3.87 0.90 -15.41
N THR A 136 -4.07 0.77 -14.10
CA THR A 136 -5.27 1.32 -13.45
C THR A 136 -5.00 2.74 -12.99
N PRO A 137 -5.69 3.74 -13.56
CA PRO A 137 -5.49 5.13 -13.17
C PRO A 137 -6.01 5.40 -11.77
N VAL A 138 -5.29 6.24 -11.02
CA VAL A 138 -5.61 6.56 -9.63
C VAL A 138 -6.03 8.03 -9.51
N PRO A 139 -7.16 8.36 -8.86
CA PRO A 139 -7.53 9.73 -8.54
C PRO A 139 -6.48 10.39 -7.64
N ARG A 140 -6.17 11.68 -7.83
CA ARG A 140 -5.21 12.40 -6.96
C ARG A 140 -5.63 12.41 -5.49
N MET A 141 -6.94 12.40 -5.20
CA MET A 141 -7.45 12.27 -3.83
C MET A 141 -7.15 10.91 -3.19
N CYS A 142 -6.78 9.90 -3.98
CA CYS A 142 -6.46 8.55 -3.52
C CYS A 142 -4.96 8.18 -3.63
N ALA A 143 -4.15 9.01 -4.30
CA ALA A 143 -2.71 8.86 -4.35
C ALA A 143 -2.03 9.68 -3.24
N LEU A 144 -0.72 9.53 -3.07
CA LEU A 144 0.13 10.26 -2.12
C LEU A 144 1.23 11.03 -2.88
N GLU A 145 1.44 12.30 -2.50
CA GLU A 145 2.50 13.19 -3.04
C GLU A 145 3.73 13.25 -2.13
N ASP A 146 3.61 12.69 -0.93
CA ASP A 146 4.65 12.68 0.09
C ASP A 146 5.10 11.22 0.31
N LEU A 147 6.28 10.90 -0.21
CA LEU A 147 6.89 9.56 -0.04
C LEU A 147 7.23 9.27 1.42
N GLY A 148 7.41 10.28 2.27
CA GLY A 148 7.54 10.11 3.71
C GLY A 148 6.26 9.57 4.33
N GLN A 149 5.11 10.15 3.98
CA GLN A 149 3.80 9.65 4.41
C GLN A 149 3.52 8.24 3.86
N ALA A 150 3.86 7.97 2.59
CA ALA A 150 3.74 6.63 2.01
C ALA A 150 4.59 5.60 2.77
N ALA A 151 5.83 5.96 3.13
CA ALA A 151 6.68 5.10 3.93
C ALA A 151 6.09 4.85 5.32
N ASP A 152 5.58 5.87 6.00
CA ASP A 152 4.98 5.71 7.33
C ASP A 152 3.74 4.80 7.29
N ILE A 153 2.91 4.87 6.24
CA ILE A 153 1.75 3.99 6.04
C ILE A 153 2.20 2.54 5.82
N LEU A 154 3.12 2.30 4.88
CA LEU A 154 3.60 0.96 4.56
C LEU A 154 4.29 0.31 5.75
N LEU A 155 5.12 1.06 6.47
CA LEU A 155 5.81 0.55 7.66
C LEU A 155 4.86 0.30 8.83
N TRP A 156 3.79 1.08 8.95
CA TRP A 156 2.76 0.80 9.93
C TRP A 156 2.10 -0.54 9.61
N PHE A 157 1.62 -0.72 8.38
CA PHE A 157 1.01 -1.97 7.94
C PHE A 157 1.97 -3.16 8.09
N LEU A 158 3.25 -2.99 7.73
CA LEU A 158 4.29 -4.01 7.90
C LEU A 158 4.44 -4.49 9.34
N ARG A 159 4.24 -3.59 10.32
CA ARG A 159 4.39 -3.88 11.75
C ARG A 159 3.10 -4.37 12.40
N THR A 160 1.94 -3.95 11.92
CA THR A 160 0.66 -4.16 12.61
C THR A 160 -0.35 -4.98 11.82
N GLY A 161 -0.18 -5.09 10.50
CA GLY A 161 -1.20 -5.63 9.59
C GLY A 161 -2.46 -4.77 9.48
N THR A 162 -2.44 -3.52 9.97
CA THR A 162 -3.62 -2.65 10.03
C THR A 162 -3.45 -1.35 9.23
N LEU A 163 -4.57 -0.68 8.93
CA LEU A 163 -4.54 0.63 8.26
C LEU A 163 -3.86 1.69 9.12
N TYR A 164 -3.15 2.61 8.46
CA TYR A 164 -2.47 3.71 9.14
C TYR A 164 -3.49 4.67 9.78
N PRO A 165 -3.40 4.92 11.10
CA PRO A 165 -4.51 5.53 11.85
C PRO A 165 -4.62 7.04 11.69
N HIS A 166 -3.60 7.71 11.14
CA HIS A 166 -3.54 9.18 11.08
C HIS A 166 -4.07 9.77 9.78
N ILE A 167 -4.65 8.95 8.90
CA ILE A 167 -5.28 9.39 7.66
C ILE A 167 -6.66 8.76 7.50
N GLN A 168 -7.43 9.32 6.58
CA GLN A 168 -8.66 8.71 6.11
C GLN A 168 -8.37 7.70 5.00
N TRP A 169 -9.25 6.71 4.91
CA TRP A 169 -9.23 5.68 3.88
C TRP A 169 -10.60 5.64 3.20
N ALA A 170 -10.60 5.53 1.88
CA ALA A 170 -11.77 5.21 1.10
C ALA A 170 -11.84 3.69 0.96
N VAL A 171 -12.94 3.09 1.38
CA VAL A 171 -13.14 1.64 1.46
C VAL A 171 -14.37 1.24 0.66
N HIS A 172 -14.26 0.17 -0.11
CA HIS A 172 -15.35 -0.40 -0.88
C HIS A 172 -15.23 -1.92 -0.90
N SER A 173 -16.35 -2.66 -0.88
CA SER A 173 -16.31 -4.12 -0.77
C SER A 173 -15.85 -4.79 -2.08
N ASP A 174 -16.48 -4.43 -3.19
CA ASP A 174 -16.39 -5.28 -4.40
C ASP A 174 -15.48 -4.72 -5.51
N ASN A 175 -15.03 -3.48 -5.38
CA ASN A 175 -14.38 -2.73 -6.46
C ASN A 175 -13.40 -1.73 -5.87
N LEU A 176 -12.59 -1.11 -6.75
CA LEU A 176 -11.86 0.09 -6.38
C LEU A 176 -12.82 1.14 -5.79
N PRO A 177 -12.42 1.92 -4.77
CA PRO A 177 -13.29 2.89 -4.11
C PRO A 177 -13.78 4.06 -4.98
N TRP A 178 -13.41 4.10 -6.26
CA TRP A 178 -13.76 5.16 -7.20
C TRP A 178 -14.23 4.61 -8.54
N GLU A 179 -14.94 5.46 -9.28
CA GLU A 179 -15.33 5.25 -10.67
C GLU A 179 -14.69 6.27 -11.61
N THR A 180 -14.48 5.86 -12.85
CA THR A 180 -13.99 6.71 -13.93
C THR A 180 -15.16 7.31 -14.69
N LEU A 181 -15.18 8.63 -14.81
CA LEU A 181 -16.19 9.39 -15.54
C LEU A 181 -15.73 9.65 -16.98
N TRP A 182 -16.60 9.32 -17.94
CA TRP A 182 -16.40 9.51 -19.38
C TRP A 182 -17.11 10.77 -19.90
#